data_AF-A0A067E6U7-F1
#
_entry.id   AF-A0A067E6U7-F1
#
_cell.length_a   1.000
_cell.length_b   1.000
_cell.length_c   1.000
_cell.angle_alpha   90.00
_cell.angle_beta   90.00
_cell.angle_gamma   90.00
#
_symmetry.space_group_name_H-M   'P 1'
#
loop_
_entity.id
_entity.type
_entity.pdbx_description
1 polymer ?
#
loop_
_entity_poly.entity_id
_entity_poly.type
_entity_poly.pdbx_seq_one_letter_code
_entity_poly.pdbx_strand_id
1 'polypeptide(L)'
;MLNSLTEAFCIAILEAASCGLLTVSTRVGGVPEVLPDDMVVLAEPDPGDMVLAIRKAISLLPKIDPQVMHERMKKLYNWHDVAKRTEIVYDRALECPNQNLVERLSRYLSCGAWAGKLFCLVMIIDYLLWRFLELWKPAEDIEEVPDIVLPCQSDGESLKDCSEDQCLR
;
A
#
# COMPACT_ATOMS: atom_id res chain seq x y z
N MET A 1 -0.86 19.79 -8.98
CA MET A 1 -0.57 19.19 -10.30
C MET A 1 0.42 18.07 -10.06
N LEU A 2 -0.05 16.82 -10.15
CA LEU A 2 0.77 15.63 -9.98
C LEU A 2 0.86 14.95 -11.34
N ASN A 3 2.04 14.98 -11.96
CA ASN A 3 2.35 14.22 -13.17
C ASN A 3 3.09 12.96 -12.74
N SER A 4 2.36 11.86 -12.54
CA SER A 4 2.95 10.60 -12.10
C SER A 4 2.79 9.53 -13.15
N LEU A 5 3.84 9.28 -13.93
CA LEU A 5 3.88 8.20 -14.91
C LEU A 5 3.97 6.80 -14.25
N THR A 6 4.15 6.73 -12.92
CA THR A 6 4.39 5.46 -12.18
C THR A 6 3.79 5.38 -10.76
N GLU A 7 2.97 6.33 -10.27
CA GLU A 7 2.25 6.08 -9.00
C GLU A 7 1.15 5.07 -9.24
N ALA A 8 1.35 3.87 -8.68
CA ALA A 8 0.26 2.91 -8.52
C ALA A 8 -0.84 3.44 -7.57
N PHE A 9 -0.51 4.39 -6.68
CA PHE A 9 -1.44 4.96 -5.71
C PHE A 9 -0.96 6.33 -5.19
N CYS A 10 -1.65 7.42 -5.54
CA CYS A 10 -1.22 8.78 -5.19
C CYS A 10 -1.78 9.27 -3.85
N ILE A 11 -1.00 9.11 -2.78
CA ILE A 11 -1.39 9.50 -1.41
C ILE A 11 -1.66 11.01 -1.32
N ALA A 12 -0.91 11.84 -2.04
CA ALA A 12 -1.10 13.28 -2.00
C ALA A 12 -2.48 13.73 -2.55
N ILE A 13 -3.02 13.03 -3.56
CA ILE A 13 -4.37 13.30 -4.08
C ILE A 13 -5.42 12.88 -3.05
N LEU A 14 -5.20 11.75 -2.37
CA LEU A 14 -6.07 11.27 -1.29
C LEU A 14 -6.12 12.23 -0.11
N GLU A 15 -4.97 12.73 0.33
CA GLU A 15 -4.88 13.72 1.42
C GLU A 15 -5.59 15.02 1.04
N ALA A 16 -5.35 15.54 -0.17
CA ALA A 16 -6.02 16.74 -0.66
C ALA A 16 -7.55 16.54 -0.75
N ALA A 17 -8.01 15.41 -1.29
CA ALA A 17 -9.42 15.07 -1.35
C ALA A 17 -10.01 14.88 0.07
N SER A 18 -9.24 14.33 1.02
CA SER A 18 -9.65 14.24 2.42
C SER A 18 -9.81 15.62 3.05
N CYS A 19 -9.03 16.63 2.67
CA CYS A 19 -9.25 18.01 3.10
C CYS A 19 -10.45 18.69 2.40
N GLY A 20 -11.21 17.96 1.59
CA GLY A 20 -12.35 18.50 0.85
C GLY A 20 -11.94 19.37 -0.35
N LEU A 21 -10.74 19.15 -0.91
CA LEU A 21 -10.25 19.88 -2.07
C LEU A 21 -10.47 19.11 -3.38
N LEU A 22 -10.96 19.79 -4.41
CA LEU A 22 -11.07 19.22 -5.76
C LEU A 22 -9.67 19.10 -6.37
N THR A 23 -9.28 17.90 -6.73
CA THR A 23 -7.94 17.64 -7.28
C THR A 23 -7.97 17.61 -8.81
N VAL A 24 -6.85 18.02 -9.43
CA VAL A 24 -6.64 17.92 -10.89
C VAL A 24 -5.41 17.07 -11.13
N SER A 25 -5.57 15.99 -11.89
CA SER A 25 -4.52 15.01 -12.17
C SER A 25 -4.55 14.59 -13.63
N THR A 26 -3.44 14.06 -14.13
CA THR A 26 -3.41 13.40 -15.44
C THR A 26 -4.08 12.03 -15.39
N ARG A 27 -4.72 11.62 -16.49
CA ARG A 27 -5.34 10.29 -16.69
C ARG A 27 -4.27 9.25 -17.04
N VAL A 28 -3.36 9.00 -16.11
CA VAL A 28 -2.30 8.00 -16.23
C VAL A 28 -2.15 7.25 -14.91
N GLY A 29 -1.79 5.97 -14.97
CA GLY A 29 -1.61 5.14 -13.78
C GLY A 29 -2.92 4.74 -13.11
N GLY A 30 -2.87 4.52 -11.78
CA GLY A 30 -3.99 4.02 -10.97
C GLY A 30 -4.93 5.09 -10.42
N VAL A 31 -4.76 6.37 -10.81
CA VAL A 31 -5.54 7.50 -10.26
C VAL A 31 -7.05 7.37 -10.56
N PRO A 32 -7.50 6.99 -11.77
CA PRO A 32 -8.92 6.80 -12.08
C PRO A 32 -9.59 5.69 -11.27
N GLU A 33 -8.83 4.70 -10.80
CA GLU A 33 -9.35 3.55 -10.04
C GLU A 33 -9.51 3.87 -8.54
N VAL A 34 -8.79 4.88 -8.06
CA VAL A 34 -8.68 5.25 -6.64
C VAL A 34 -9.74 6.28 -6.27
N LEU A 35 -9.96 7.30 -7.11
CA LEU A 35 -10.86 8.39 -6.77
C LEU A 35 -12.08 8.43 -7.70
N PRO A 36 -13.30 8.63 -7.17
CA PRO A 36 -14.47 8.84 -8.00
C PRO A 36 -14.31 10.03 -8.96
N ASP A 37 -14.89 9.91 -10.16
CA ASP A 37 -14.83 10.94 -11.23
C ASP A 37 -15.37 12.33 -10.83
N ASP A 38 -16.13 12.41 -9.74
CA ASP A 38 -16.69 13.68 -9.25
C ASP A 38 -15.81 14.40 -8.22
N MET A 39 -14.72 13.77 -7.76
CA MET A 39 -13.75 14.36 -6.81
C MET A 39 -12.39 14.69 -7.45
N VAL A 40 -12.13 14.21 -8.65
CA VAL A 40 -10.93 14.50 -9.43
C VAL A 40 -11.31 14.93 -10.84
N VAL A 41 -10.68 15.99 -11.34
CA VAL A 41 -10.72 16.32 -12.76
C VAL A 41 -9.49 15.70 -13.42
N LEU A 42 -9.74 14.72 -14.28
CA LEU A 42 -8.70 14.04 -15.06
C LEU A 42 -8.48 14.76 -16.39
N ALA A 43 -7.21 14.97 -16.74
CA ALA A 43 -6.74 15.54 -18.00
C ALA A 43 -5.79 14.58 -18.72
N GLU A 44 -5.72 14.62 -20.04
CA GLU A 44 -4.64 13.99 -20.78
C GLU A 44 -3.29 14.66 -20.43
N PRO A 45 -2.14 13.96 -20.57
CA PRO A 45 -0.81 14.49 -20.27
C PRO A 45 -0.32 15.48 -21.35
N ASP A 46 -1.18 16.43 -21.70
CA ASP A 46 -0.95 17.51 -22.66
C ASP A 46 -1.14 18.88 -21.96
N PRO A 47 -0.23 19.86 -22.16
CA PRO A 47 -0.33 21.18 -21.53
C PRO A 47 -1.66 21.90 -21.80
N GLY A 48 -2.22 21.77 -23.01
CA GLY A 48 -3.49 22.39 -23.36
C GLY A 48 -4.64 21.79 -22.57
N ASP A 49 -4.68 20.46 -22.46
CA ASP A 49 -5.74 19.76 -21.75
C ASP A 49 -5.68 20.00 -20.23
N MET A 50 -4.48 20.13 -19.66
CA MET A 50 -4.32 20.49 -18.24
C MET A 50 -4.88 21.88 -17.92
N VAL A 51 -4.72 22.87 -18.81
CA VAL A 51 -5.31 24.20 -18.63
C VAL A 51 -6.84 24.13 -18.71
N LEU A 52 -7.39 23.32 -19.61
CA LEU A 52 -8.83 23.09 -19.72
C LEU A 52 -9.37 22.40 -18.46
N ALA A 53 -8.67 21.41 -17.93
CA ALA A 53 -9.04 20.71 -16.71
C ALA A 53 -9.02 21.62 -15.48
N ILE A 54 -8.01 22.47 -15.32
CA ILE A 54 -7.98 23.48 -14.25
C ILE A 54 -9.14 24.46 -14.38
N ARG A 55 -9.42 24.95 -15.60
CA ARG A 55 -10.55 25.85 -15.85
C ARG A 55 -11.89 25.18 -15.50
N LYS A 56 -12.04 23.90 -15.82
CA LYS A 56 -13.20 23.07 -15.44
C LYS A 56 -13.28 22.88 -13.93
N ALA A 57 -12.16 22.66 -13.25
CA ALA A 57 -12.12 22.52 -11.80
C ALA A 57 -12.59 23.81 -11.09
N ILE A 58 -12.13 24.98 -11.57
CA ILE A 58 -12.54 26.28 -11.02
C ILE A 58 -14.06 26.51 -11.17
N SER A 59 -14.66 26.10 -12.29
CA SER A 59 -16.11 26.25 -12.48
C SER A 59 -16.96 25.26 -11.67
N LEU A 60 -16.38 24.13 -11.27
CA LEU A 60 -17.02 23.13 -10.41
C LEU A 60 -16.90 23.45 -8.92
N LEU A 61 -15.84 24.15 -8.51
CA LEU A 61 -15.53 24.46 -7.12
C LEU A 61 -16.71 25.01 -6.29
N PRO A 62 -17.56 25.93 -6.81
CA PRO A 62 -18.69 26.47 -6.03
C PRO A 62 -19.79 25.46 -5.72
N LYS A 63 -19.81 24.30 -6.40
CA LYS A 63 -20.84 23.27 -6.25
C LYS A 63 -20.43 22.17 -5.28
N ILE A 64 -19.16 22.12 -4.90
CA ILE A 64 -18.61 21.06 -4.08
C ILE A 64 -18.67 21.50 -2.62
N ASP A 65 -19.31 20.69 -1.78
CA ASP A 65 -19.26 20.85 -0.33
C ASP A 65 -18.04 20.08 0.23
N PRO A 66 -17.06 20.76 0.83
CA PRO A 66 -15.87 20.13 1.40
C PRO A 66 -16.20 19.06 2.46
N GLN A 67 -17.26 19.26 3.25
CA GLN A 67 -17.63 18.32 4.32
C GLN A 67 -18.15 16.99 3.75
N VAL A 68 -19.02 17.06 2.75
CA VAL A 68 -19.51 15.87 2.04
C VAL A 68 -18.36 15.14 1.35
N MET A 69 -17.40 15.86 0.78
CA MET A 69 -16.24 15.25 0.14
C MET A 69 -15.33 14.54 1.15
N HIS A 70 -15.03 15.17 2.29
CA HIS A 70 -14.28 14.54 3.38
C HIS A 70 -14.96 13.27 3.90
N GLU A 71 -16.25 13.34 4.22
CA GLU A 71 -17.02 12.19 4.75
C GLU A 71 -17.06 11.02 3.77
N ARG A 72 -17.09 11.29 2.47
CA ARG A 72 -17.02 10.24 1.46
C ARG A 72 -15.61 9.66 1.34
N MET A 73 -14.55 10.46 1.44
CA MET A 73 -13.18 9.94 1.45
C MET A 73 -12.89 9.07 2.67
N LYS A 74 -13.37 9.47 3.85
CA LYS A 74 -13.27 8.67 5.07
C LYS A 74 -13.89 7.27 4.93
N LYS A 75 -14.98 7.15 4.17
CA LYS A 75 -15.65 5.86 3.90
C LYS A 75 -14.94 5.03 2.85
N LEU A 76 -14.34 5.66 1.83
CA LEU A 76 -13.60 4.95 0.78
C LEU A 76 -12.23 4.46 1.28
N TYR A 77 -11.59 5.25 2.13
CA TYR A 77 -10.22 5.04 2.62
C TYR A 77 -10.19 4.99 4.14
N ASN A 78 -10.48 3.81 4.67
CA ASN A 78 -10.42 3.53 6.11
C ASN A 78 -9.24 2.63 6.43
N TRP A 79 -8.28 3.14 7.21
CA TRP A 79 -7.10 2.39 7.63
C TRP A 79 -7.44 1.13 8.44
N HIS A 80 -8.54 1.13 9.20
CA HIS A 80 -8.97 -0.06 9.95
C HIS A 80 -9.36 -1.20 8.99
N ASP A 81 -10.04 -0.88 7.89
CA ASP A 81 -10.43 -1.88 6.89
C ASP A 81 -9.22 -2.41 6.11
N VAL A 82 -8.28 -1.52 5.77
CA VAL A 82 -7.01 -1.91 5.13
C VAL A 82 -6.22 -2.84 6.06
N ALA A 83 -6.04 -2.45 7.33
CA ALA A 83 -5.33 -3.25 8.32
C ALA A 83 -5.95 -4.66 8.47
N LYS A 84 -7.27 -4.74 8.63
CA LYS A 84 -7.99 -6.02 8.75
C LYS A 84 -7.83 -6.90 7.51
N ARG A 85 -7.87 -6.32 6.31
CA ARG A 85 -7.66 -7.08 5.06
C ARG A 85 -6.22 -7.56 4.93
N THR A 86 -5.26 -6.74 5.34
CA THR A 86 -3.84 -7.10 5.36
C THR A 86 -3.56 -8.21 6.38
N GLU A 87 -4.15 -8.14 7.57
CA GLU A 87 -4.08 -9.20 8.59
C GLU A 87 -4.53 -10.55 8.04
N ILE A 88 -5.67 -10.61 7.36
CA ILE A 88 -6.17 -11.86 6.72
C ILE A 88 -5.15 -12.44 5.72
N VAL A 89 -4.41 -11.60 5.01
CA VAL A 89 -3.36 -12.06 4.09
C VAL A 89 -2.17 -12.63 4.85
N TYR A 90 -1.77 -11.99 5.97
CA TYR A 90 -0.73 -12.50 6.85
C TYR A 90 -1.11 -13.83 7.48
N ASP A 91 -2.31 -13.95 8.03
CA ASP A 91 -2.80 -15.21 8.62
C ASP A 91 -2.73 -16.36 7.60
N ARG A 92 -3.21 -16.11 6.37
CA ARG A 92 -3.12 -17.08 5.27
C ARG A 92 -1.68 -17.40 4.86
N ALA A 93 -0.79 -16.41 4.88
CA ALA A 93 0.62 -16.61 4.54
C ALA A 93 1.35 -17.42 5.62
N LEU A 94 0.97 -17.24 6.90
CA LEU A 94 1.49 -18.03 8.03
C LEU A 94 0.99 -19.47 8.01
N GLU A 95 -0.24 -19.70 7.56
CA GLU A 95 -0.78 -21.05 7.33
C GLU A 95 -0.11 -21.77 6.13
N CYS A 96 0.52 -21.04 5.21
CA CYS A 96 1.23 -21.64 4.09
C CYS A 96 2.49 -22.36 4.59
N PRO A 97 2.65 -23.67 4.32
CA PRO A 97 3.87 -24.38 4.68
C PRO A 97 5.05 -23.75 3.96
N ASN A 98 6.16 -23.55 4.69
CA ASN A 98 7.43 -23.18 4.09
C ASN A 98 7.76 -24.18 2.99
N GLN A 99 7.65 -23.76 1.72
CA GLN A 99 7.97 -24.63 0.59
C GLN A 99 9.43 -25.03 0.72
N ASN A 100 9.67 -26.32 0.94
CA ASN A 100 11.01 -26.86 1.09
C ASN A 100 11.87 -26.42 -0.10
N LEU A 101 13.10 -25.96 0.19
CA LEU A 101 14.05 -25.55 -0.85
C LEU A 101 14.20 -26.62 -1.93
N VAL A 102 14.09 -27.90 -1.56
CA VAL A 102 14.11 -29.07 -2.45
C VAL A 102 12.94 -29.08 -3.45
N GLU A 103 11.74 -28.71 -3.04
CA GLU A 103 10.54 -28.67 -3.89
C GLU A 103 10.55 -27.47 -4.85
N ARG A 104 11.20 -26.37 -4.45
CA ARG A 104 11.52 -25.25 -5.34
C ARG A 104 12.63 -25.63 -6.32
N LEU A 105 13.68 -26.30 -5.86
CA LEU A 105 14.82 -26.74 -6.69
C LEU A 105 14.38 -27.75 -7.76
N SER A 106 13.50 -28.69 -7.42
CA SER A 106 12.95 -29.67 -8.37
C SER A 106 12.22 -29.01 -9.55
N ARG A 107 11.44 -27.94 -9.29
CA ARG A 107 10.78 -27.15 -10.35
C ARG A 107 11.77 -26.39 -11.24
N TYR A 108 12.89 -25.90 -10.70
CA TYR A 108 13.95 -25.25 -11.51
C TYR A 108 14.78 -26.25 -12.32
N LEU A 109 15.09 -27.42 -11.76
CA LEU A 109 15.79 -28.51 -12.45
C LEU A 109 14.98 -29.09 -13.63
N SER A 110 13.65 -28.92 -13.60
CA SER A 110 12.76 -29.27 -14.71
C SER A 110 12.95 -28.37 -15.94
N CYS A 111 13.59 -27.20 -15.78
CA CYS A 111 13.95 -26.27 -16.86
C CYS A 111 15.38 -26.56 -17.41
N GLY A 112 15.65 -27.79 -17.86
CA GLY A 112 16.80 -28.11 -18.71
C GLY A 112 18.14 -28.41 -17.99
N ALA A 113 18.92 -29.32 -18.59
CA ALA A 113 20.11 -29.92 -17.99
C ALA A 113 21.26 -28.94 -17.66
N TRP A 114 21.33 -27.79 -18.35
CA TRP A 114 22.35 -26.75 -18.11
C TRP A 114 21.94 -25.75 -17.04
N ALA A 115 20.68 -25.30 -17.03
CA ALA A 115 20.19 -24.33 -16.05
C ALA A 115 20.24 -24.89 -14.62
N GLY A 116 19.95 -26.19 -14.45
CA GLY A 116 20.08 -26.86 -13.16
C GLY A 116 21.49 -26.81 -12.56
N LYS A 117 22.53 -26.97 -13.39
CA LYS A 117 23.93 -26.91 -12.94
C LYS A 117 24.29 -25.50 -12.46
N LEU A 118 23.81 -24.48 -13.16
CA LEU A 118 23.97 -23.07 -12.80
C LEU A 118 23.27 -22.76 -11.47
N PHE A 119 22.03 -23.22 -11.28
CA PHE A 119 21.29 -23.03 -10.02
C PHE A 119 21.96 -23.70 -8.82
N CYS A 120 22.50 -24.91 -8.99
CA CYS A 120 23.27 -25.55 -7.91
C CYS A 120 24.51 -24.73 -7.54
N LEU A 121 25.22 -24.16 -8.52
CA LEU A 121 26.38 -23.31 -8.26
C LEU A 121 25.98 -22.02 -7.53
N VAL A 122 24.89 -21.38 -7.95
CA VAL A 122 24.34 -20.20 -7.26
C VAL A 122 23.94 -20.52 -5.82
N MET A 123 23.23 -21.63 -5.57
CA MET A 123 22.85 -22.05 -4.21
C MET A 123 24.06 -22.31 -3.31
N ILE A 124 25.15 -22.88 -3.86
CA ILE A 124 26.41 -23.06 -3.10
C ILE A 124 27.03 -21.71 -2.77
N ILE A 125 27.06 -20.77 -3.72
CA ILE A 125 27.57 -19.41 -3.47
C ILE A 125 26.71 -18.69 -2.43
N ASP A 126 25.38 -18.76 -2.52
CA ASP A 126 24.46 -18.16 -1.55
C ASP A 126 24.69 -18.74 -0.15
N TYR A 127 24.90 -20.06 -0.04
CA TYR A 127 25.23 -20.71 1.24
C TYR A 127 26.57 -20.23 1.81
N LEU A 128 27.60 -20.13 0.97
CA LEU A 128 28.92 -19.62 1.39
C LEU A 128 28.85 -18.15 1.81
N LEU A 129 28.08 -17.32 1.09
CA LEU A 129 27.82 -15.93 1.43
C LEU A 129 27.03 -15.82 2.73
N TRP A 130 25.99 -16.62 2.93
CA TRP A 130 25.23 -16.66 4.18
C TRP A 130 26.13 -17.04 5.36
N ARG A 131 26.97 -18.07 5.20
CA ARG A 131 27.93 -18.49 6.23
C ARG A 131 28.98 -17.42 6.54
N PHE A 132 29.43 -16.70 5.52
CA PHE A 132 30.34 -15.56 5.68
C PHE A 132 29.67 -14.39 6.39
N LEU A 133 28.42 -14.08 6.06
CA LEU A 133 27.63 -13.05 6.72
C LEU A 133 27.35 -13.41 8.18
N GLU A 134 27.03 -14.66 8.48
CA GLU A 134 26.83 -15.18 9.84
C GLU A 134 28.11 -15.06 10.69
N LEU A 135 29.29 -15.18 10.06
CA LEU A 135 30.59 -14.94 10.72
C LEU A 135 30.90 -13.46 10.95
N TRP A 136 30.41 -12.56 10.09
CA TRP A 136 30.65 -11.11 10.20
C TRP A 136 29.61 -10.38 11.05
N LYS A 137 28.37 -10.86 11.04
CA LYS A 137 27.23 -10.37 11.83
C LYS A 137 26.41 -11.57 12.28
N PRO A 138 26.68 -12.10 13.49
CA PRO A 138 25.90 -13.22 14.00
C PRO A 138 24.43 -12.83 14.09
N ALA A 139 23.54 -13.76 13.75
CA ALA A 139 22.10 -13.54 13.85
C ALA A 139 21.64 -13.24 15.28
N GLU A 140 22.45 -13.60 16.29
CA GLU A 140 22.24 -13.31 17.71
C GLU A 140 22.31 -11.81 18.05
N ASP A 141 22.99 -11.00 17.21
CA ASP A 141 23.06 -9.53 17.36
C ASP A 141 21.86 -8.81 16.70
N ILE A 142 20.96 -9.56 16.06
CA ILE A 142 19.72 -9.02 15.52
C ILE A 142 18.71 -9.01 16.66
N GLU A 143 18.36 -7.81 17.12
CA GLU A 143 17.29 -7.62 18.10
C GLU A 143 15.99 -8.21 17.55
N GLU A 144 15.57 -9.36 18.10
CA GLU A 144 14.26 -9.93 17.80
C GLU A 144 13.20 -9.01 18.39
N VAL A 145 12.26 -8.56 17.54
CA VAL A 145 11.12 -7.78 18.00
C VAL A 145 10.32 -8.66 18.96
N PRO A 146 10.10 -8.25 20.22
CA PRO A 146 9.31 -9.03 21.14
C PRO A 146 7.90 -9.22 20.58
N ASP A 147 7.42 -10.47 20.62
CA ASP A 147 6.04 -10.77 20.21
C ASP A 147 5.07 -9.93 21.03
N ILE A 148 4.26 -9.11 20.35
CA ILE A 148 3.24 -8.32 21.00
C ILE A 148 2.16 -9.30 21.47
N VAL A 149 2.19 -9.66 22.74
CA VAL A 149 1.14 -10.44 23.38
C VAL A 149 -0.08 -9.54 23.52
N LEU A 150 -0.94 -9.53 22.50
CA LEU A 150 -2.22 -8.84 22.58
C LEU A 150 -3.06 -9.55 23.66
N PRO A 151 -3.51 -8.85 24.71
CA PRO A 151 -4.47 -9.45 25.64
C PRO A 151 -5.72 -9.81 24.81
N CYS A 152 -6.07 -11.09 24.83
CA CYS A 152 -7.29 -11.61 24.24
C CYS A 152 -8.47 -10.75 24.71
N GLN A 153 -8.97 -9.86 23.84
CA GLN A 153 -10.20 -9.13 24.11
C GLN A 153 -11.35 -10.11 23.94
N SER A 154 -11.74 -10.70 25.06
CA SER A 154 -13.04 -11.33 25.23
C SER A 154 -14.12 -10.27 24.98
N ASP A 155 -14.95 -10.53 23.98
CA ASP A 155 -16.36 -10.19 23.86
C ASP A 155 -16.83 -8.77 24.24
N GLY A 156 -17.05 -7.96 23.19
CA GLY A 156 -18.08 -6.94 23.02
C GLY A 156 -18.48 -6.04 24.20
N GLU A 157 -18.14 -4.75 24.13
CA GLU A 157 -19.03 -3.65 24.57
C GLU A 157 -18.58 -2.27 24.02
N SER A 158 -19.49 -1.62 23.29
CA SER A 158 -19.70 -0.18 23.11
C SER A 158 -18.48 0.76 22.90
N LEU A 159 -18.21 1.13 21.64
CA LEU A 159 -17.63 2.44 21.32
C LEU A 159 -18.64 3.54 21.74
N LYS A 160 -18.53 3.97 22.99
CA LYS A 160 -19.08 5.24 23.45
C LYS A 160 -17.99 6.29 23.41
N ASP A 161 -18.23 7.24 22.50
CA ASP A 161 -17.94 8.67 22.60
C ASP A 161 -16.49 9.10 22.93
N CYS A 162 -15.82 9.61 21.90
CA CYS A 162 -14.79 10.62 22.07
C CYS A 162 -15.03 11.71 21.01
N SER A 163 -16.25 12.26 21.06
CA SER A 163 -16.50 13.64 20.66
C SER A 163 -16.33 14.48 21.92
N GLU A 164 -15.75 15.69 21.79
CA GLU A 164 -15.54 16.67 22.87
C GLU A 164 -14.28 16.44 23.73
N ASP A 165 -13.11 16.90 23.25
CA ASP A 165 -12.11 17.66 24.05
C ASP A 165 -10.82 17.99 23.27
N GLN A 166 -10.97 18.59 22.07
CA GLN A 166 -9.88 19.33 21.42
C GLN A 166 -10.40 20.64 20.83
N CYS A 167 -11.09 21.41 21.67
CA CYS A 167 -11.28 22.84 21.48
C CYS A 167 -10.80 23.52 22.76
N LEU A 168 -9.48 23.76 22.85
CA LEU A 168 -8.82 24.80 23.67
C LEU A 168 -7.29 24.57 23.65
N ARG A 169 -6.62 25.19 22.68
CA ARG A 169 -5.37 25.95 22.86
C ARG A 169 -5.02 26.69 21.57
#